data_AF-A0A257N6H4-F1
#
_entry.id   AF-A0A257N6H4-F1
#
_cell.length_a   1.000
_cell.length_b   1.000
_cell.length_c   1.000
_cell.angle_alpha   90.00
_cell.angle_beta   90.00
_cell.angle_gamma   90.00
#
_symmetry.space_group_name_H-M   'P 1'
#
loop_
_entity.id
_entity.type
_entity.pdbx_description
1 polymer ?
#
loop_
_entity_poly.entity_id
_entity_poly.type
_entity_poly.pdbx_seq_one_letter_code
_entity_poly.pdbx_strand_id
1 'polypeptide(L)'
;MARYLGPTCKLSRREGTDLFLKSRGKSLEGKCKLDQRPGQHGTKRARSSDYATQLRAKQRLRRIYGILEKQFRNYYKSADMK
;
A
#
# COMPACT_ATOMS: atom_id res chain seq x y z
N MET A 1 -2.76 -20.89 -0.43
CA MET A 1 -2.91 -19.59 -1.14
C MET A 1 -1.73 -18.69 -0.83
N ALA A 2 -1.12 -18.09 -1.85
CA ALA A 2 -0.02 -17.15 -1.65
C ALA A 2 -0.55 -15.80 -1.14
N ARG A 3 0.10 -15.22 -0.12
CA ARG A 3 -0.24 -13.93 0.48
C ARG A 3 0.99 -13.22 1.01
N TYR A 4 0.89 -11.91 1.23
CA TYR A 4 1.96 -11.14 1.87
C TYR A 4 2.00 -11.42 3.37
N LEU A 5 3.14 -11.92 3.86
CA LEU A 5 3.37 -12.22 5.29
C LEU A 5 4.39 -11.27 5.96
N GLY A 6 4.85 -10.25 5.22
CA GLY A 6 5.88 -9.34 5.70
C GLY A 6 5.34 -8.22 6.61
N PRO A 7 6.22 -7.29 7.02
CA PRO A 7 5.87 -6.20 7.93
C PRO A 7 4.81 -5.24 7.34
N THR A 8 3.61 -5.23 7.91
CA THR A 8 2.49 -4.40 7.39
C THR A 8 2.66 -2.89 7.62
N CYS A 9 3.32 -2.46 8.70
CA CYS A 9 3.67 -1.04 8.88
C CYS A 9 4.53 -0.50 7.73
N LYS A 10 5.39 -1.33 7.11
CA LYS A 10 6.21 -0.92 5.96
C LYS A 10 5.33 -0.54 4.78
N LEU A 11 4.19 -1.23 4.61
CA LEU A 11 3.22 -0.96 3.56
C LEU A 11 2.49 0.37 3.81
N SER A 12 1.96 0.61 5.01
CA SER A 12 1.25 1.85 5.34
C SER A 12 2.17 3.07 5.23
N ARG A 13 3.41 2.96 5.73
CA ARG A 13 4.44 4.01 5.59
C ARG A 13 4.82 4.29 4.13
N ARG A 14 4.78 3.29 3.26
CA ARG A 14 5.09 3.49 1.83
C ARG A 14 3.95 4.20 1.10
N GLU A 15 2.71 3.90 1.46
CA GLU A 15 1.52 4.51 0.86
C GLU A 15 1.08 5.80 1.56
N GLY A 16 1.75 6.17 2.66
CA GLY A 16 1.51 7.40 3.43
C GLY A 16 0.10 7.50 4.01
N THR A 17 -0.58 6.37 4.18
CA THR A 17 -2.00 6.29 4.55
C THR A 17 -2.26 5.03 5.38
N ASP A 18 -3.33 5.05 6.18
CA ASP A 18 -3.78 3.83 6.84
C ASP A 18 -4.31 2.84 5.80
N LEU A 19 -3.82 1.60 5.88
CA LEU A 19 -4.25 0.48 5.03
C LEU A 19 -5.17 -0.49 5.79
N PHE A 20 -5.51 -0.18 7.04
CA PHE A 20 -6.35 -0.99 7.94
C PHE A 20 -5.77 -2.39 8.23
N LEU A 21 -4.45 -2.55 8.08
CA LEU A 21 -3.72 -3.81 8.29
C LEU A 21 -3.30 -4.03 9.76
N LYS A 22 -3.66 -3.12 10.66
CA LYS A 22 -3.36 -3.18 12.10
C LYS A 22 -4.64 -2.96 12.88
N SER A 23 -4.76 -3.64 14.03
CA SER A 23 -5.93 -3.53 14.90
C SER A 23 -6.12 -2.09 15.41
N ARG A 24 -7.35 -1.71 15.73
CA ARG A 24 -7.70 -0.35 16.20
C ARG A 24 -7.28 -0.03 17.65
N GLY A 25 -6.82 -1.02 18.43
CA GLY A 25 -6.51 -0.84 19.87
C GLY A 25 -5.37 0.13 20.23
N LYS A 26 -4.58 0.59 19.25
CA LYS A 26 -3.72 1.78 19.36
C LYS A 26 -3.73 2.49 18.02
N SER A 27 -3.57 3.82 18.02
CA SER A 27 -3.49 4.63 16.80
C SER A 27 -2.37 4.13 15.88
N LEU A 28 -2.55 4.32 14.57
CA LEU A 28 -1.55 3.90 13.60
C LEU A 28 -0.24 4.68 13.76
N GLU A 29 -0.32 5.97 14.08
CA GLU A 29 0.82 6.84 14.36
C GLU A 29 1.67 6.32 15.53
N GLY A 30 1.03 5.80 16.58
CA GLY A 30 1.72 5.18 17.71
C GLY A 30 2.39 3.85 17.38
N LYS A 31 2.03 3.21 16.25
CA LYS A 31 2.61 1.92 15.80
C LYS A 31 3.62 2.06 14.69
N CYS A 32 3.38 2.99 13.77
CA CYS A 32 4.12 3.16 12.54
C CYS A 32 4.40 4.66 12.32
N LYS A 33 5.66 5.01 12.02
CA LYS A 33 6.06 6.37 11.63
C LYS A 33 5.55 6.71 10.22
N LEU A 34 4.28 7.11 10.09
CA LEU A 34 3.58 7.32 8.80
C LEU A 34 4.22 8.40 7.93
N ASP A 35 4.71 9.48 8.54
CA ASP A 35 5.29 10.62 7.82
C ASP A 35 6.59 10.28 7.08
N GLN A 36 7.23 9.18 7.46
CA GLN A 36 8.51 8.76 6.91
C GLN A 36 8.35 7.48 6.10
N ARG A 37 8.70 7.56 4.81
CA ARG A 37 8.77 6.38 3.93
C ARG A 37 9.75 5.34 4.49
N PRO A 38 9.57 4.05 4.19
CA PRO A 38 10.50 3.02 4.67
C PRO A 38 11.85 3.09 3.96
N GLY A 39 12.92 2.69 4.66
CA GLY A 39 14.29 2.64 4.17
C GLY A 39 15.15 3.85 4.56
N GLN A 40 16.47 3.75 4.35
CA GLN A 40 17.44 4.78 4.72
C GLN A 40 17.16 6.13 4.04
N HIS A 41 16.70 6.11 2.78
CA HIS A 41 16.34 7.32 2.02
C HIS A 41 14.90 7.79 2.24
N GLY A 42 14.21 7.28 3.27
CA GLY A 42 12.79 7.56 3.51
C GLY A 42 12.45 9.02 3.82
N THR A 43 13.44 9.81 4.24
CA THR A 43 13.31 11.25 4.50
C THR A 43 13.40 12.10 3.23
N LYS A 44 14.05 11.60 2.17
CA LYS A 44 14.22 12.34 0.92
C LYS A 44 12.89 12.36 0.16
N ARG A 45 12.41 13.57 -0.15
CA ARG A 45 11.26 13.78 -1.03
C ARG A 45 11.75 13.85 -2.48
N ALA A 46 11.14 13.04 -3.34
CA ALA A 46 11.38 13.06 -4.77
C ALA A 46 10.04 13.31 -5.49
N ARG A 47 10.08 14.09 -6.57
CA ARG A 47 8.91 14.34 -7.43
C ARG A 47 8.46 13.02 -8.06
N SER A 48 7.18 12.71 -7.96
CA SER A 48 6.57 11.56 -8.63
C SER A 48 6.26 11.90 -10.08
N SER A 49 6.50 10.95 -10.98
CA SER A 49 5.90 10.96 -12.32
C SER A 49 4.45 10.52 -12.28
N ASP A 50 3.70 10.77 -13.37
CA ASP A 50 2.29 10.35 -13.47
C ASP A 50 2.12 8.84 -13.34
N TYR A 51 3.00 8.07 -13.98
CA TYR A 51 3.03 6.63 -13.82
C TYR A 51 3.28 6.21 -12.36
N ALA A 52 4.18 6.91 -11.65
CA ALA A 52 4.44 6.60 -10.25
C ALA A 52 3.19 6.84 -9.39
N THR A 53 2.42 7.89 -9.68
CA THR A 53 1.15 8.19 -9.01
C THR A 53 0.12 7.08 -9.25
N GLN A 54 -0.10 6.70 -10.50
CA GLN A 54 -1.01 5.61 -10.87
C GLN A 54 -0.59 4.26 -10.24
N LEU A 55 0.71 3.97 -10.25
CA LEU A 55 1.26 2.78 -9.63
C LEU A 55 0.97 2.76 -8.12
N ARG A 56 1.12 3.88 -7.41
CA ARG A 56 0.80 3.95 -5.97
C ARG A 56 -0.68 3.73 -5.70
N ALA A 57 -1.57 4.33 -6.49
CA ALA A 57 -3.00 4.09 -6.37
C ALA A 57 -3.35 2.60 -6.50
N LYS A 58 -2.81 1.93 -7.54
CA LYS A 58 -2.96 0.48 -7.72
C LYS A 58 -2.44 -0.32 -6.52
N GLN A 59 -1.24 0.01 -6.05
CA GLN A 59 -0.60 -0.68 -4.93
C GLN A 59 -1.36 -0.50 -3.62
N ARG A 60 -1.93 0.69 -3.37
CA ARG A 60 -2.76 0.99 -2.20
C ARG A 60 -3.97 0.06 -2.16
N LEU A 61 -4.78 0.03 -3.22
CA LEU A 61 -5.97 -0.83 -3.30
C LEU A 61 -5.63 -2.30 -3.13
N ARG A 62 -4.61 -2.79 -3.85
CA ARG A 62 -4.16 -4.18 -3.76
C ARG A 62 -3.80 -4.60 -2.33
N ARG A 63 -3.17 -3.71 -1.57
CA ARG A 63 -2.73 -3.98 -0.19
C ARG A 63 -3.88 -3.93 0.81
N ILE A 64 -4.82 -3.00 0.65
CA ILE A 64 -6.02 -2.91 1.50
C ILE A 64 -6.78 -4.24 1.47
N TYR A 65 -7.02 -4.76 0.27
CA TYR A 65 -7.76 -6.02 0.10
C TYR A 65 -6.89 -7.28 0.26
N GLY A 66 -5.57 -7.14 0.45
CA GLY A 66 -4.68 -8.28 0.69
C GLY A 66 -4.55 -9.27 -0.48
N ILE A 67 -4.84 -8.85 -1.71
CA ILE A 67 -4.82 -9.71 -2.92
C ILE A 67 -3.51 -9.58 -3.71
N LEU A 68 -3.20 -10.60 -4.51
CA LEU A 68 -2.02 -10.60 -5.39
C LEU A 68 -2.31 -9.89 -6.72
N GLU A 69 -1.24 -9.50 -7.42
CA GLU A 69 -1.33 -8.74 -8.68
C GLU A 69 -2.17 -9.44 -9.75
N LYS A 70 -1.97 -10.76 -9.92
CA LYS A 70 -2.68 -11.53 -10.95
C LYS A 70 -4.19 -11.50 -10.71
N GLN A 71 -4.61 -11.69 -9.46
CA GLN A 71 -6.01 -11.65 -9.07
C GLN A 71 -6.58 -10.23 -9.21
N PHE A 72 -5.84 -9.21 -8.77
CA PHE A 72 -6.24 -7.80 -8.93
C PHE A 72 -6.45 -7.42 -10.39
N ARG A 73 -5.52 -7.82 -11.28
CA ARG A 73 -5.63 -7.59 -12.72
C ARG A 73 -6.85 -8.27 -13.32
N ASN A 74 -7.16 -9.50 -12.90
CA ASN A 74 -8.34 -10.21 -13.36
C ASN A 74 -9.63 -9.50 -12.92
N TYR A 75 -9.69 -9.00 -11.68
CA TYR A 75 -10.83 -8.23 -11.20
C TYR A 75 -11.04 -6.94 -11.99
N TYR A 76 -9.95 -6.21 -12.27
CA TYR A 76 -10.02 -5.03 -13.11
C TYR A 76 -10.56 -5.37 -14.50
N LYS A 77 -10.01 -6.40 -15.16
CA LYS A 77 -10.48 -6.84 -16.48
C LYS A 77 -11.95 -7.27 -16.46
N SER A 78 -12.39 -8.00 -15.43
CA SER A 78 -13.80 -8.41 -15.33
C SER A 78 -14.75 -7.25 -15.06
N ALA A 79 -14.28 -6.20 -14.38
CA ALA A 79 -15.08 -5.00 -14.11
C ALA A 79 -15.19 -4.07 -15.33
N ASP A 80 -14.12 -4.00 -16.13
CA ASP A 80 -14.04 -3.20 -17.37
C ASP A 80 -14.88 -3.79 -18.52
N MET A 81 -15.19 -5.08 -18.47
CA MET A 81 -16.01 -5.78 -19.48
C MET A 81 -17.54 -5.60 -19.28
N LYS A 82 -17.96 -4.62 -18.50
CA LYS A 82 -19.36 -4.20 -18.33
C LYS A 82 -19.55 -2.79 -18.84
#